data_AF-A0A2S7ZJ90-F1
#
_entry.id   AF-A0A2S7ZJ90-F1
#
_cell.length_a   1.000
_cell.length_b   1.000
_cell.length_c   1.000
_cell.angle_alpha   90.00
_cell.angle_beta   90.00
_cell.angle_gamma   90.00
#
_symmetry.space_group_name_H-M   'P 1'
#
loop_
_entity.id
_entity.type
_entity.pdbx_description
1 polymer ?
#
loop_
_entity_poly.entity_id
_entity_poly.type
_entity_poly.pdbx_seq_one_letter_code
_entity_poly.pdbx_strand_id
1 'polypeptide(L)'
;MAARNHYRHLQYDSYEPFVPVRNWTTEDGESRQQTHYFHCDQIGIPREMTDKDSNLLWFGNYTGWGRLKEETKVTDSAYQPFRLQNQYADRETGLHYNFFRYYKPECGRFINQDLIGLAGGSNLYWALQNSQMWADPLGLSSKKLPGTCNDSCAGQNPAGEAAGW
;
A
#
# COMPACT_ATOMS: atom_id res chain seq x y z
N MET A 1 -22.80 9.66 19.41
CA MET A 1 -22.22 9.92 18.08
C MET A 1 -21.81 8.60 17.44
N ALA A 2 -22.28 8.29 16.23
CA ALA A 2 -21.86 7.10 15.48
C ALA A 2 -21.09 7.56 14.23
N ALA A 3 -19.78 7.34 14.19
CA ALA A 3 -18.96 7.57 13.00
C ALA A 3 -18.80 6.24 12.27
N ARG A 4 -19.17 6.19 10.97
CA ARG A 4 -19.06 4.97 10.16
C ARG A 4 -18.13 5.24 8.98
N ASN A 5 -16.94 4.67 9.03
CA ASN A 5 -15.99 4.72 7.92
C ASN A 5 -16.52 3.82 6.80
N HIS A 6 -16.78 4.39 5.61
CA HIS A 6 -17.17 3.63 4.43
C HIS A 6 -16.10 3.79 3.36
N TYR A 7 -15.54 2.67 2.92
CA TYR A 7 -14.70 2.64 1.73
C TYR A 7 -15.63 2.44 0.53
N ARG A 8 -15.75 3.45 -0.35
CA ARG A 8 -16.53 3.30 -1.59
C ARG A 8 -15.62 2.78 -2.70
N HIS A 9 -16.01 1.65 -3.29
CA HIS A 9 -15.48 1.20 -4.57
C HIS A 9 -16.16 2.00 -5.68
N LEU A 10 -15.38 2.65 -6.54
CA LEU A 10 -15.88 3.19 -7.81
C LEU A 10 -15.35 2.31 -8.95
N GLN A 11 -16.14 2.25 -10.02
CA GLN A 11 -16.10 1.27 -11.10
C GLN A 11 -14.71 1.03 -11.71
N TYR A 12 -14.46 -0.22 -12.12
CA TYR A 12 -13.18 -0.78 -12.60
C TYR A 12 -12.56 -0.06 -13.83
N ASP A 13 -13.28 0.87 -14.46
CA ASP A 13 -12.89 1.56 -15.71
C ASP A 13 -12.58 3.07 -15.54
N SER A 14 -12.59 3.63 -14.33
CA SER A 14 -12.12 5.01 -14.13
C SER A 14 -10.73 5.03 -13.49
N TYR A 15 -9.85 5.88 -14.02
CA TYR A 15 -8.56 6.26 -13.42
C TYR A 15 -8.76 7.12 -12.15
N GLU A 16 -9.78 6.82 -11.33
CA GLU A 16 -10.02 7.52 -10.09
C GLU A 16 -9.29 6.79 -8.95
N PRO A 17 -8.46 7.51 -8.17
CA PRO A 17 -7.75 6.90 -7.05
C PRO A 17 -8.75 6.38 -6.00
N PHE A 18 -8.41 5.30 -5.29
CA PHE A 18 -9.21 4.83 -4.15
C PHE A 18 -9.26 5.90 -3.07
N VAL A 19 -10.46 6.38 -2.75
CA VAL A 19 -10.66 7.49 -1.81
C VAL A 19 -11.47 7.04 -0.59
N PRO A 20 -10.86 7.00 0.61
CA PRO A 20 -11.62 6.82 1.84
C PRO A 20 -12.59 7.96 2.07
N VAL A 21 -13.82 7.59 2.43
CA VAL A 21 -14.88 8.55 2.75
C VAL A 21 -15.37 8.30 4.17
N ARG A 22 -15.24 9.32 5.02
CA ARG A 22 -15.74 9.29 6.39
C ARG A 22 -17.09 10.00 6.44
N ASN A 23 -18.12 9.29 6.87
CA ASN A 23 -19.45 9.85 7.11
C ASN A 23 -19.75 9.89 8.62
N TRP A 24 -20.30 10.99 9.11
CA TRP A 24 -20.79 11.12 10.49
C TRP A 24 -22.00 12.05 10.56
N THR A 25 -22.79 11.90 11.62
CA THR A 25 -23.94 12.77 11.90
C THR A 25 -23.62 13.66 13.10
N THR A 26 -23.86 14.97 12.98
CA THR A 26 -23.74 15.92 14.11
C THR A 26 -24.88 15.76 15.12
N GLU A 27 -24.75 16.39 16.28
CA GLU A 27 -25.79 16.36 17.34
C GLU A 27 -27.13 16.95 16.84
N ASP A 28 -27.07 17.91 15.92
CA ASP A 28 -28.23 18.54 15.27
C ASP A 28 -28.88 17.67 14.18
N GLY A 29 -28.37 16.46 13.93
CA GLY A 29 -28.90 15.54 12.92
C GLY A 29 -28.38 15.76 11.50
N GLU A 30 -27.45 16.69 11.27
CA GLU A 30 -26.87 16.91 9.94
C GLU A 30 -25.89 15.80 9.57
N SER A 31 -25.99 15.29 8.34
CA SER A 31 -25.03 14.33 7.82
C SER A 31 -23.85 15.04 7.17
N ARG A 32 -22.63 14.74 7.62
CA ARG A 32 -21.39 15.26 7.07
C ARG A 32 -20.57 14.15 6.42
N GLN A 33 -19.85 14.52 5.36
CA GLN A 33 -18.97 13.66 4.60
C GLN A 33 -17.59 14.34 4.48
N GLN A 34 -16.53 13.58 4.73
CA GLN A 34 -15.15 14.00 4.51
C GLN A 34 -14.44 12.98 3.62
N THR A 35 -13.71 13.53 2.67
CA THR A 35 -12.96 12.79 1.67
C THR A 35 -11.48 12.91 2.00
N HIS A 36 -10.75 11.80 2.01
CA HIS A 36 -9.30 11.78 2.27
C HIS A 36 -8.54 11.35 1.02
N TYR A 37 -7.54 12.13 0.63
CA TYR A 37 -6.67 11.83 -0.50
C TYR A 37 -5.32 11.36 0.01
N PHE A 38 -4.86 10.19 -0.45
CA PHE A 38 -3.54 9.68 -0.09
C PHE A 38 -2.51 10.03 -1.15
N HIS A 39 -1.36 10.52 -0.70
CA HIS A 39 -0.19 10.74 -1.54
C HIS A 39 0.85 9.70 -1.14
N CYS A 40 1.09 8.75 -2.03
CA CYS A 40 2.04 7.67 -1.81
C CYS A 40 3.37 7.97 -2.49
N ASP A 41 4.46 7.40 -1.96
CA ASP A 41 5.74 7.44 -2.67
C ASP A 41 5.80 6.38 -3.80
N GLN A 42 6.96 6.28 -4.45
CA GLN A 42 7.22 5.37 -5.58
C GLN A 42 7.04 3.88 -5.28
N ILE A 43 7.09 3.46 -4.01
CA ILE A 43 6.86 2.05 -3.61
C ILE A 43 5.42 1.85 -3.10
N GLY A 44 4.58 2.87 -3.19
CA GLY A 44 3.18 2.85 -2.83
C GLY A 44 2.91 3.05 -1.33
N ILE A 45 3.91 3.41 -0.52
CA ILE A 45 3.65 3.68 0.91
C ILE A 45 3.05 5.09 1.07
N PRO A 46 1.92 5.26 1.78
CA PRO A 46 1.31 6.57 2.00
C PRO A 46 2.26 7.48 2.79
N ARG A 47 2.58 8.66 2.26
CA ARG A 47 3.39 9.69 2.94
C ARG A 47 2.54 10.78 3.52
N GLU A 48 1.50 11.17 2.80
CA GLU A 48 0.61 12.27 3.18
C GLU A 48 -0.85 11.89 2.98
N MET A 49 -1.72 12.49 3.79
CA MET A 49 -3.17 12.46 3.62
C MET A 49 -3.70 13.88 3.68
N THR A 50 -4.48 14.29 2.68
CA THR A 50 -5.08 15.63 2.60
C THR A 50 -6.60 15.57 2.53
N ASP A 51 -7.26 16.67 2.89
CA ASP A 51 -8.69 16.86 2.64
C ASP A 51 -8.97 17.31 1.19
N LYS A 52 -10.24 17.58 0.89
CA LYS A 52 -10.70 18.08 -0.41
C LYS A 52 -10.14 19.46 -0.80
N ASP A 53 -9.73 20.24 0.19
CA ASP A 53 -9.18 21.59 0.01
C ASP A 53 -7.64 21.56 0.04
N SER A 54 -7.04 20.36 -0.02
CA SER A 54 -5.60 20.09 0.01
C SER A 54 -4.90 20.47 1.33
N ASN A 55 -5.65 20.62 2.42
CA ASN A 55 -5.04 20.80 3.74
C ASN A 55 -4.48 19.47 4.23
N LEU A 56 -3.28 19.51 4.83
CA LEU A 56 -2.65 18.35 5.43
C LEU A 56 -3.50 17.84 6.61
N LEU A 57 -3.83 16.55 6.61
CA LEU A 57 -4.51 15.86 7.71
C LEU A 57 -3.55 14.95 8.47
N TRP A 58 -2.68 14.24 7.74
CA TRP A 58 -1.71 13.31 8.30
C TRP A 58 -0.44 13.26 7.45
N PHE A 59 0.71 13.09 8.10
CA PHE A 59 2.01 12.85 7.47
C PHE A 59 2.73 11.70 8.19
N GLY A 60 3.39 10.83 7.43
CA GLY A 60 4.14 9.70 7.97
C GLY A 60 5.58 9.62 7.44
N ASN A 61 6.52 9.47 8.36
CA ASN A 61 7.91 9.15 8.04
C ASN A 61 8.22 7.71 8.39
N TYR A 62 8.94 7.01 7.51
CA TYR A 62 9.13 5.57 7.56
C TYR A 62 10.62 5.19 7.55
N THR A 63 10.93 4.08 8.20
CA THR A 63 12.23 3.41 8.08
C THR A 63 12.31 2.60 6.77
N GLY A 64 13.50 2.10 6.42
CA GLY A 64 13.72 1.33 5.19
C GLY A 64 12.87 0.04 5.08
N TRP A 65 12.44 -0.53 6.21
CA TRP A 65 11.56 -1.71 6.25
C TRP A 65 10.07 -1.36 6.42
N GLY A 66 9.67 -0.11 6.18
CA GLY A 66 8.27 0.29 6.23
C GLY A 66 7.71 0.49 7.63
N ARG A 67 8.53 0.43 8.70
CA ARG A 67 8.10 0.85 10.05
C ARG A 67 7.82 2.34 10.05
N LEU A 68 6.63 2.74 10.51
CA LEU A 68 6.32 4.15 10.78
C LEU A 68 7.22 4.64 11.92
N LYS A 69 8.16 5.53 11.61
CA LYS A 69 9.11 6.09 12.56
C LYS A 69 8.47 7.22 13.35
N GLU A 70 7.84 8.14 12.63
CA GLU A 70 7.22 9.36 13.16
C GLU A 70 5.95 9.62 12.35
N GLU A 71 4.91 10.15 13.00
CA GLU A 71 3.70 10.62 12.34
C GLU A 71 3.26 11.97 12.88
N THR A 72 2.70 12.79 12.00
CA THR A 72 2.02 14.03 12.37
C THR A 72 0.53 13.87 12.08
N LYS A 73 -0.32 14.11 13.08
CA LYS A 73 -1.77 14.14 12.96
C LYS A 73 -2.24 15.56 13.20
N VAL A 74 -2.82 16.19 12.19
CA VAL A 74 -3.40 17.53 12.32
C VAL A 74 -4.74 17.49 13.05
N THR A 75 -5.43 16.35 12.97
CA THR A 75 -6.65 16.07 13.74
C THR A 75 -6.59 14.68 14.35
N ASP A 76 -7.24 14.45 15.50
CA ASP A 76 -7.30 13.13 16.13
C ASP A 76 -7.98 12.07 15.25
N SER A 77 -8.86 12.52 14.35
CA SER A 77 -9.54 11.66 13.37
C SER A 77 -8.67 11.25 12.19
N ALA A 78 -7.50 11.87 12.00
CA ALA A 78 -6.61 11.59 10.88
C ALA A 78 -5.82 10.29 11.12
N TYR A 79 -6.52 9.16 11.08
CA TYR A 79 -5.93 7.85 11.25
C TYR A 79 -5.61 7.17 9.92
N GLN A 80 -4.35 6.77 9.76
CA GLN A 80 -3.84 6.06 8.61
C GLN A 80 -3.24 4.69 9.00
N PRO A 81 -3.90 3.56 8.66
CA PRO A 81 -3.39 2.21 8.96
C PRO A 81 -2.62 1.51 7.81
N PHE A 82 -2.70 1.97 6.57
CA PHE A 82 -1.99 1.34 5.44
C PHE A 82 -0.47 1.57 5.52
N ARG A 83 0.30 0.57 5.09
CA ARG A 83 1.78 0.57 5.14
C ARG A 83 2.34 0.29 3.75
N LEU A 84 3.33 -0.61 3.64
CA LEU A 84 3.74 -1.12 2.32
C LEU A 84 2.55 -1.80 1.63
N GLN A 85 2.70 -2.08 0.33
CA GLN A 85 1.63 -2.71 -0.45
C GLN A 85 1.07 -3.95 0.26
N ASN A 86 -0.26 -4.01 0.37
CA ASN A 86 -1.04 -5.07 1.03
C ASN A 86 -0.79 -5.24 2.52
N GLN A 87 -0.24 -4.23 3.20
CA GLN A 87 -0.03 -4.24 4.63
C GLN A 87 -0.98 -3.30 5.36
N TYR A 88 -1.59 -3.82 6.43
CA TYR A 88 -2.39 -3.08 7.39
C TYR A 88 -1.69 -3.08 8.76
N ALA A 89 -1.49 -1.91 9.35
CA ALA A 89 -0.88 -1.82 10.67
C ALA A 89 -1.86 -2.24 11.76
N ASP A 90 -1.48 -3.27 12.49
CA ASP A 90 -2.14 -3.65 13.73
C ASP A 90 -1.49 -2.90 14.89
N ARG A 91 -2.25 -2.01 15.53
CA ARG A 91 -1.77 -1.19 16.64
C ARG A 91 -1.61 -1.97 17.93
N GLU A 92 -2.37 -3.05 18.12
CA GLU A 92 -2.32 -3.82 19.36
C GLU A 92 -1.02 -4.60 19.47
N THR A 93 -0.58 -5.19 18.35
CA THR A 93 0.66 -5.98 18.28
C THR A 93 1.87 -5.20 17.79
N GLY A 94 1.65 -4.07 17.10
CA GLY A 94 2.70 -3.32 16.38
C GLY A 94 3.15 -3.99 15.08
N LEU A 95 2.58 -5.15 14.73
CA LEU A 95 2.88 -5.89 13.51
C LEU A 95 2.06 -5.36 12.34
N HIS A 96 2.41 -5.79 11.14
CA HIS A 96 1.68 -5.41 9.93
C HIS A 96 1.03 -6.67 9.35
N TYR A 97 -0.29 -6.68 9.34
CA TYR A 97 -1.05 -7.77 8.76
C TYR A 97 -0.99 -7.72 7.24
N ASN A 98 -0.59 -8.83 6.63
CA ASN A 98 -0.54 -9.04 5.19
C ASN A 98 -1.28 -10.34 4.87
N PHE A 99 -2.60 -10.24 4.68
CA PHE A 99 -3.57 -11.30 4.37
C PHE A 99 -3.43 -12.62 5.13
N PHE A 100 -2.38 -13.41 4.92
CA PHE A 100 -2.15 -14.68 5.60
C PHE A 100 -1.02 -14.65 6.63
N ARG A 101 -0.21 -13.58 6.67
CA ARG A 101 0.98 -13.48 7.53
C ARG A 101 1.08 -12.15 8.24
N TYR A 102 1.72 -12.17 9.40
CA TYR A 102 2.11 -10.95 10.11
C TYR A 102 3.57 -10.61 9.81
N TYR A 103 3.80 -9.39 9.39
CA TYR A 103 5.09 -8.80 9.10
C TYR A 103 5.59 -7.99 10.29
N LYS A 104 6.86 -8.18 10.64
CA LYS A 104 7.55 -7.43 11.69
C LYS A 104 8.40 -6.33 11.05
N PRO A 105 7.98 -5.07 11.13
CA PRO A 105 8.63 -3.98 10.41
C PRO A 105 9.99 -3.58 11.01
N GLU A 106 10.30 -3.96 12.25
CA GLU A 106 11.60 -3.66 12.87
C GLU A 106 12.75 -4.43 12.20
N CYS A 107 12.49 -5.65 11.72
CA CYS A 107 13.50 -6.55 11.17
C CYS A 107 13.21 -7.01 9.74
N GLY A 108 12.15 -6.48 9.13
CA GLY A 108 11.86 -6.66 7.71
C GLY A 108 11.48 -8.08 7.30
N ARG A 109 10.76 -8.84 8.14
CA ARG A 109 10.45 -10.26 7.90
C ARG A 109 9.07 -10.65 8.42
N PHE A 110 8.54 -11.77 7.94
CA PHE A 110 7.33 -12.36 8.52
C PHE A 110 7.65 -13.07 9.85
N ILE A 111 6.69 -13.07 10.77
CA ILE A 111 6.78 -13.85 12.02
C ILE A 111 6.21 -15.26 11.88
N ASN A 112 5.31 -15.46 10.91
CA ASN A 112 4.72 -16.76 10.60
C ASN A 112 5.49 -17.42 9.45
N GLN A 113 5.60 -18.74 9.48
CA GLN A 113 6.11 -19.51 8.35
C GLN A 113 5.18 -19.37 7.14
N ASP A 114 5.76 -19.42 5.95
CA ASP A 114 4.99 -19.47 4.70
C ASP A 114 4.06 -20.69 4.66
N LEU A 115 2.76 -20.45 4.46
CA LEU A 115 1.75 -21.51 4.41
C LEU A 115 1.91 -22.39 3.16
N ILE A 116 2.55 -21.89 2.10
CA ILE A 116 2.84 -22.70 0.92
C ILE A 116 4.16 -23.51 1.08
N GLY A 117 4.85 -23.33 2.20
CA GLY A 117 6.09 -24.02 2.53
C GLY A 117 7.22 -23.71 1.54
N LEU A 118 8.05 -24.70 1.24
CA LEU A 118 9.23 -24.54 0.38
C LEU A 118 8.90 -24.16 -1.08
N ALA A 119 7.64 -24.29 -1.51
CA ALA A 119 7.20 -23.83 -2.82
C ALA A 119 7.24 -22.29 -2.96
N GLY A 120 7.18 -21.56 -1.84
CA GLY A 120 7.32 -20.10 -1.79
C GLY A 120 8.77 -19.62 -1.72
N GLY A 121 9.71 -20.55 -1.58
CA GLY A 121 11.14 -20.29 -1.44
C GLY A 121 11.76 -21.06 -0.27
N SER A 122 13.09 -21.11 -0.23
CA SER A 122 13.82 -21.79 0.84
C SER A 122 13.78 -21.06 2.19
N ASN A 123 13.44 -19.76 2.19
CA ASN A 123 13.31 -18.97 3.40
C ASN A 123 11.83 -18.70 3.72
N LEU A 124 11.28 -19.46 4.65
CA LEU A 124 9.87 -19.43 5.05
C LEU A 124 9.43 -18.14 5.75
N TYR A 125 10.37 -17.30 6.18
CA TYR A 125 10.10 -16.05 6.89
C TYR A 125 10.40 -14.80 6.05
N TRP A 126 10.81 -15.00 4.79
CA TRP A 126 11.25 -13.92 3.92
C TRP A 126 10.10 -12.98 3.56
N ALA A 127 10.28 -11.69 3.80
CA ALA A 127 9.44 -10.66 3.24
C ALA A 127 10.18 -10.01 2.07
N LEU A 128 9.47 -9.84 0.95
CA LEU A 128 10.02 -9.34 -0.30
C LEU A 128 10.85 -8.06 -0.13
N GLN A 129 12.09 -8.10 -0.59
CA GLN A 129 13.05 -6.98 -0.55
C GLN A 129 13.02 -6.07 -1.79
N ASN A 130 12.14 -6.31 -2.77
CA ASN A 130 12.12 -5.50 -3.99
C ASN A 130 10.69 -5.24 -4.49
N SER A 131 10.06 -4.21 -3.93
CA SER A 131 8.73 -3.72 -4.33
C SER A 131 8.66 -3.22 -5.78
N GLN A 132 9.80 -2.96 -6.43
CA GLN A 132 9.85 -2.54 -7.84
C GLN A 132 9.83 -3.72 -8.81
N MET A 133 10.30 -4.91 -8.42
CA MET A 133 10.36 -6.08 -9.32
C MET A 133 9.41 -7.22 -8.93
N TRP A 134 8.98 -7.27 -7.67
CA TRP A 134 8.17 -8.36 -7.14
C TRP A 134 7.09 -7.79 -6.21
N ALA A 135 5.83 -8.06 -6.54
CA ALA A 135 4.73 -7.93 -5.61
C ALA A 135 4.44 -9.32 -5.02
N ASP A 136 4.10 -9.40 -3.73
CA ASP A 136 3.50 -10.60 -3.13
C ASP A 136 2.06 -10.22 -2.73
N PRO A 137 1.10 -10.27 -3.67
CA PRO A 137 -0.24 -9.77 -3.42
C PRO A 137 -0.98 -10.54 -2.33
N LEU A 138 -0.60 -11.81 -2.09
CA LEU A 138 -1.26 -12.67 -1.11
C LEU A 138 -0.45 -12.80 0.17
N GLY A 139 0.82 -12.39 0.19
CA GLY A 139 1.69 -12.74 1.30
C GLY A 139 1.95 -14.24 1.34
N LEU A 140 2.06 -14.94 0.21
CA LEU A 140 2.31 -16.40 0.14
C LEU A 140 3.46 -16.76 -0.80
N SER A 141 3.83 -15.87 -1.72
CA SER A 141 4.96 -16.09 -2.62
C SER A 141 5.25 -14.80 -3.36
N SER A 142 6.52 -14.47 -3.51
CA SER A 142 6.92 -13.44 -4.46
C SER A 142 6.68 -13.92 -5.88
N LYS A 143 5.58 -13.51 -6.51
CA LYS A 143 5.43 -13.70 -7.96
C LYS A 143 6.27 -12.61 -8.63
N LYS A 144 7.15 -12.99 -9.57
CA LYS A 144 7.69 -12.01 -10.52
C LYS A 144 6.51 -11.27 -11.12
N LEU A 145 6.59 -9.93 -11.17
CA LEU A 145 5.66 -9.19 -12.02
C LEU A 145 5.69 -9.81 -13.43
N PRO A 146 4.55 -9.96 -14.12
CA PRO A 146 4.52 -10.38 -15.51
C PRO A 146 5.04 -9.23 -16.37
N GLY A 147 6.35 -9.01 -16.31
CA GLY A 147 7.10 -7.99 -17.05
C GLY A 147 8.40 -8.54 -17.64
N THR A 148 8.67 -9.84 -17.49
CA THR A 148 9.55 -10.52 -18.45
C THR A 148 8.69 -10.87 -19.64
N CYS A 149 8.60 -9.95 -20.59
CA CYS A 149 8.18 -10.31 -21.93
C CYS A 149 9.12 -11.44 -22.38
N ASN A 150 8.57 -12.64 -22.58
CA ASN A 150 9.17 -13.63 -23.46
C ASN A 150 8.95 -13.14 -24.91
N ASP A 151 9.34 -11.91 -25.20
CA ASP A 151 9.31 -11.38 -26.54
C ASP A 151 10.47 -12.00 -27.31
N SER A 152 10.15 -12.53 -28.48
CA SER A 152 11.09 -13.05 -29.48
C SER A 152 12.09 -11.99 -30.01
N CYS A 153 12.15 -10.81 -29.39
CA CYS A 153 12.92 -9.64 -29.82
C CYS A 153 14.21 -9.43 -29.01
N ALA A 154 14.73 -10.47 -28.35
CA ALA A 154 16.10 -10.45 -27.85
C ALA A 154 17.10 -10.39 -29.02
N GLY A 155 17.41 -9.18 -29.49
CA GLY A 155 18.48 -8.96 -30.47
C GLY A 155 18.30 -7.84 -31.50
N GLN A 156 17.23 -7.03 -31.45
CA GLN A 156 17.13 -5.89 -32.37
C GLN A 156 17.55 -4.60 -31.69
N ASN A 157 18.64 -4.01 -32.20
CA ASN A 157 19.16 -2.72 -31.78
C ASN A 157 18.16 -1.61 -32.19
N PRO A 158 17.54 -0.88 -31.25
CA PRO A 158 16.55 0.16 -31.56
C PRO A 158 17.14 1.39 -32.27
N ALA A 159 18.47 1.47 -32.44
CA ALA A 159 19.12 2.54 -33.17
C ALA A 159 19.18 2.33 -34.71
N GLY A 160 18.77 1.16 -35.23
CA GLY A 160 18.84 0.85 -36.66
C GLY A 160 17.65 1.33 -37.52
N GLU A 161 16.51 1.64 -36.90
CA GLU A 161 15.25 1.91 -37.61
C GLU A 161 14.94 3.41 -37.81
N ALA A 162 15.86 4.28 -37.42
CA ALA A 162 15.76 5.74 -37.58
C ALA A 162 16.63 6.29 -38.73
N ALA A 163 16.92 5.48 -39.74
CA ALA A 163 17.66 5.89 -40.95
C ALA A 163 16.82 5.78 -42.25
N GLY A 164 15.49 5.67 -42.13
CA GLY A 164 14.58 5.42 -43.26
C GLY A 164 13.39 6.39 -43.39
N TRP A 165 13.43 7.54 -42.71
CA TRP A 165 12.46 8.62 -42.88
C TRP A 165 13.18 9.94 -43.14
#